data_AF-A0A8I2FYT4-F1
#
_entry.id   AF-A0A8I2FYT4-F1
#
_cell.length_a   1.000
_cell.length_b   1.000
_cell.length_c   1.000
_cell.angle_alpha   90.00
_cell.angle_beta   90.00
_cell.angle_gamma   90.00
#
_symmetry.space_group_name_H-M   'P 1'
#
loop_
_entity.id
_entity.type
_entity.pdbx_description
1 polymer ?
#
loop_
_entity_poly.entity_id
_entity_poly.type
_entity_poly.pdbx_seq_one_letter_code
_entity_poly.pdbx_strand_id
1 'polypeptide(L)'
;MKKIAIITFMLVSLGLSGISLALSAAAGEDGEDKVYLPPANLNPETYRLLKNGQWEQAIEKLSEAYESINSDANLKYYLAFCYEQLANTAINEKRYQDAINQLESAVHYVKDQPRLYLGLGACYFSLSRYAEAERAFSQVLELQPRHFLAHKMLGEIYYLTNNMDDAREHWQAALKIKPGDDYTKKRLTGLKKYKHMAENFETEVDMMFSVSFNGTKKPQLRDLVLNMLAEISRELGQKLNLYPNRQIPVILLTNQAFFDITGSPKWAGGVYEGHIKVPVDNYQPGLLRIVLAHEYVHAVIFDRLSFRCPWWLNEGLAQYLSGDQEGNKRKLKLAVQFIKQSKVPPLEEMPGNVLKEGDRKSVQLAYALALSAVQYFVDHLGITEMQYVLDLMAEGKGFAAVISEITGYSFAEFQENWKQAYSQK
;
A
#
# COMPACT_ATOMS: atom_id res chain seq x y z
N MET A 1 -3.45 24.64 -27.82
CA MET A 1 -3.48 23.24 -27.34
C MET A 1 -3.05 23.20 -25.88
N LYS A 2 -3.98 23.01 -24.94
CA LYS A 2 -3.64 22.87 -23.51
C LYS A 2 -2.93 21.52 -23.33
N LYS A 3 -1.62 21.54 -23.07
CA LYS A 3 -0.81 20.34 -22.83
C LYS A 3 -1.34 19.62 -21.59
N ILE A 4 -1.86 18.41 -21.76
CA ILE A 4 -2.28 17.52 -20.66
C ILE A 4 -1.00 17.14 -19.92
N ALA A 5 -0.82 17.65 -18.70
CA ALA A 5 0.16 17.10 -17.79
C ALA A 5 -0.37 15.74 -17.35
N ILE A 6 0.36 14.65 -17.67
CA ILE A 6 0.08 13.31 -17.17
C ILE A 6 0.43 13.35 -15.69
N ILE A 7 -0.59 13.52 -14.86
CA ILE A 7 -0.47 13.31 -13.42
C ILE A 7 -1.34 12.09 -13.19
N THR A 8 -0.71 10.93 -13.12
CA THR A 8 -1.38 9.69 -12.77
C THR A 8 -1.69 9.72 -11.27
N PHE A 9 -2.88 9.30 -10.82
CA PHE A 9 -3.25 9.42 -9.40
C PHE A 9 -3.19 8.07 -8.73
N MET A 10 -2.21 7.87 -7.84
CA MET A 10 -2.10 6.62 -7.09
C MET A 10 -3.11 6.63 -5.93
N LEU A 11 -4.21 5.87 -6.06
CA LEU A 11 -5.20 5.68 -4.98
C LEU A 11 -4.70 4.78 -3.84
N VAL A 12 -3.48 4.21 -3.95
CA VAL A 12 -2.89 3.34 -2.92
C VAL A 12 -2.88 4.04 -1.53
N SER A 13 -2.83 5.37 -1.49
CA SER A 13 -2.90 6.15 -0.24
C SER A 13 -4.20 5.99 0.55
N LEU A 14 -5.33 5.67 -0.09
CA LEU A 14 -6.63 5.67 0.58
C LEU A 14 -7.00 4.31 1.19
N GLY A 15 -6.58 3.19 0.59
CA GLY A 15 -6.68 1.86 1.21
C GLY A 15 -5.76 1.71 2.43
N LEU A 16 -4.60 2.37 2.39
CA LEU A 16 -3.68 2.50 3.52
C LEU A 16 -4.32 3.18 4.74
N SER A 17 -5.34 4.02 4.58
CA SER A 17 -6.04 4.62 5.74
C SER A 17 -6.75 3.58 6.60
N GLY A 18 -7.41 2.59 5.98
CA GLY A 18 -8.10 1.52 6.70
C GLY A 18 -7.13 0.58 7.40
N ILE A 19 -6.03 0.25 6.74
CA ILE A 19 -4.96 -0.61 7.28
C ILE A 19 -4.22 0.13 8.40
N SER A 20 -3.86 1.40 8.20
CA SER A 20 -3.21 2.22 9.22
C SER A 20 -4.09 2.38 10.45
N LEU A 21 -5.40 2.58 10.27
CA LEU A 21 -6.37 2.59 11.37
C LEU A 21 -6.46 1.22 12.04
N ALA A 22 -6.47 0.12 11.28
CA ALA A 22 -6.50 -1.24 11.84
C ALA A 22 -5.23 -1.56 12.62
N LEU A 23 -4.05 -1.15 12.13
CA LEU A 23 -2.77 -1.31 12.82
C LEU A 23 -2.70 -0.43 14.08
N SER A 24 -3.18 0.82 14.03
CA SER A 24 -3.24 1.73 15.18
C SER A 24 -4.25 1.26 16.24
N ALA A 25 -5.43 0.81 15.82
CA ALA A 25 -6.43 0.21 16.70
C ALA A 25 -5.91 -1.11 17.31
N ALA A 26 -5.21 -1.94 16.54
CA ALA A 26 -4.53 -3.12 17.07
C ALA A 26 -3.42 -2.72 18.06
N ALA A 27 -2.69 -1.64 17.81
CA ALA A 27 -1.66 -1.13 18.72
C ALA A 27 -2.22 -0.48 20.00
N GLY A 28 -3.54 -0.27 20.10
CA GLY A 28 -4.21 0.22 21.31
C GLY A 28 -4.19 1.75 21.46
N GLU A 29 -3.97 2.49 20.36
CA GLU A 29 -3.94 3.97 20.39
C GLU A 29 -5.36 4.59 20.48
N ASP A 30 -6.41 3.84 20.12
CA ASP A 30 -7.81 4.23 20.24
C ASP A 30 -8.38 3.95 21.65
N GLY A 31 -7.80 4.60 22.66
CA GLY A 31 -8.48 5.07 23.88
C GLY A 31 -9.25 4.12 24.82
N GLU A 32 -9.48 2.84 24.54
CA GLU A 32 -10.39 2.00 25.37
C GLU A 32 -9.77 0.94 26.28
N ASP A 33 -8.51 0.52 26.13
CA ASP A 33 -7.98 -0.56 26.98
C ASP A 33 -7.02 -0.08 28.07
N LYS A 34 -7.58 0.58 29.09
CA LYS A 34 -7.08 0.40 30.46
C LYS A 34 -7.72 -0.85 31.05
N VAL A 35 -7.37 -2.02 30.53
CA VAL A 35 -7.69 -3.26 31.22
C VAL A 35 -6.75 -3.36 32.42
N TYR A 36 -7.31 -3.04 33.59
CA TYR A 36 -6.76 -3.41 34.88
C TYR A 36 -6.44 -4.90 34.83
N LEU A 37 -5.15 -5.22 34.70
CA LEU A 37 -4.64 -6.56 34.94
C LEU A 37 -5.14 -7.02 36.33
N PRO A 38 -5.75 -8.19 36.47
CA PRO A 38 -5.94 -8.78 37.78
C PRO A 38 -4.56 -8.90 38.43
N PRO A 39 -4.38 -8.57 39.72
CA PRO A 39 -3.09 -8.69 40.37
C PRO A 39 -2.70 -10.17 40.44
N ALA A 40 -1.87 -10.61 39.50
CA ALA A 40 -1.12 -11.84 39.67
C ALA A 40 -0.06 -11.61 40.76
N ASN A 41 0.28 -12.66 41.51
CA ASN A 41 1.49 -12.71 42.33
C ASN A 41 2.73 -12.79 41.41
N LEU A 42 2.91 -11.81 40.52
CA LEU A 42 4.11 -11.66 39.72
C LEU A 42 5.26 -11.35 40.66
N ASN A 43 6.40 -11.99 40.41
CA ASN A 43 7.61 -11.60 41.12
C ASN A 43 7.93 -10.10 40.80
N PRO A 44 8.51 -9.34 41.75
CA PRO A 44 8.80 -7.93 41.55
C PRO A 44 9.67 -7.61 40.33
N GLU A 45 10.52 -8.56 39.94
CA GLU A 45 11.39 -8.44 38.78
C GLU A 45 10.58 -8.43 37.47
N THR A 46 9.66 -9.36 37.29
CA THR A 46 8.77 -9.47 36.12
C THR A 46 7.92 -8.22 36.00
N TYR A 47 7.39 -7.72 37.12
CA TYR A 47 6.65 -6.46 37.13
C TYR A 47 7.53 -5.27 36.69
N ARG A 48 8.79 -5.22 37.13
CA ARG A 48 9.76 -4.20 36.68
C ARG A 48 10.05 -4.29 35.18
N LEU A 49 10.23 -5.50 34.65
CA LEU A 49 10.48 -5.73 33.22
C LEU A 49 9.28 -5.25 32.37
N LEU A 50 8.07 -5.62 32.76
CA LEU A 50 6.82 -5.16 32.13
C LEU A 50 6.70 -3.64 32.14
N LYS A 51 6.93 -3.01 33.30
CA LYS A 51 6.83 -1.54 33.45
C LYS A 51 7.86 -0.79 32.60
N ASN A 52 9.03 -1.38 32.40
CA ASN A 52 10.12 -0.78 31.63
C ASN A 52 10.04 -1.10 30.13
N GLY A 53 9.03 -1.86 29.68
CA GLY A 53 8.90 -2.29 28.29
C GLY A 53 9.97 -3.28 27.84
N GLN A 54 10.57 -4.03 28.77
CA GLN A 54 11.57 -5.07 28.47
C GLN A 54 10.84 -6.38 28.13
N TRP A 55 10.11 -6.38 27.01
CA TRP A 55 9.12 -7.41 26.68
C TRP A 55 9.71 -8.81 26.51
N GLU A 56 10.86 -8.95 25.86
CA GLU A 56 11.51 -10.24 25.63
C GLU A 56 11.93 -10.89 26.96
N GLN A 57 12.55 -10.11 27.85
CA GLN A 57 12.96 -10.58 29.18
C GLN A 57 11.73 -10.89 30.05
N ALA A 58 10.66 -10.09 29.92
CA ALA A 58 9.41 -10.35 30.60
C ALA A 58 8.78 -11.68 30.13
N ILE A 59 8.79 -11.96 28.82
CA ILE A 59 8.29 -13.22 28.24
C ILE A 59 9.05 -14.42 28.80
N GLU A 60 10.39 -14.35 28.88
CA GLU A 60 11.21 -15.42 29.46
C GLU A 60 10.75 -15.74 30.90
N LYS A 61 10.66 -14.72 31.75
CA LYS A 61 10.25 -14.88 33.15
C LYS A 61 8.79 -15.33 33.31
N LEU A 62 7.90 -14.82 32.46
CA LEU A 62 6.50 -15.22 32.46
C LEU A 62 6.32 -16.66 31.96
N SER A 63 7.14 -17.11 31.00
CA SER A 63 7.09 -18.48 30.47
C SER A 63 7.59 -19.48 31.51
N GLU A 64 8.70 -19.18 32.20
CA GLU A 64 9.17 -19.96 33.36
C GLU A 64 8.07 -20.09 34.45
N ALA A 65 7.40 -18.98 34.77
CA ALA A 65 6.31 -18.97 35.73
C ALA A 65 5.09 -19.76 35.24
N TYR A 66 4.77 -19.68 33.95
CA TYR A 66 3.65 -20.38 33.34
C TYR A 66 3.84 -21.90 33.33
N GLU A 67 5.05 -22.38 33.03
CA GLU A 67 5.42 -23.80 33.06
C GLU A 67 5.38 -24.39 34.47
N SER A 68 5.78 -23.61 35.48
CA SER A 68 5.86 -24.07 36.87
C SER A 68 4.52 -24.07 37.62
N ILE A 69 3.63 -23.11 37.32
CA ILE A 69 2.38 -22.90 38.07
C ILE A 69 1.15 -23.49 37.34
N ASN A 70 1.33 -24.02 36.13
CA ASN A 70 0.30 -24.66 35.29
C ASN A 70 -0.95 -23.78 35.09
N SER A 71 -0.93 -22.99 34.01
CA SER A 71 -2.12 -22.45 33.34
C SER A 71 -2.94 -21.34 34.04
N ASP A 72 -2.31 -20.51 34.90
CA ASP A 72 -2.94 -19.27 35.41
C ASP A 72 -3.37 -18.36 34.25
N ALA A 73 -4.66 -18.01 34.20
CA ALA A 73 -5.24 -17.14 33.19
C ALA A 73 -4.58 -15.75 33.16
N ASN A 74 -4.09 -15.26 34.31
CA ASN A 74 -3.37 -13.99 34.37
C ASN A 74 -2.03 -14.07 33.65
N LEU A 75 -1.26 -15.16 33.85
CA LEU A 75 0.01 -15.35 33.17
C LEU A 75 -0.16 -15.45 31.66
N LYS A 76 -1.21 -16.14 31.19
CA LYS A 76 -1.56 -16.16 29.76
C LYS A 76 -1.82 -14.77 29.21
N TYR A 77 -2.55 -13.94 29.95
CA TYR A 77 -2.83 -12.57 29.56
C TYR A 77 -1.55 -11.72 29.49
N TYR A 78 -0.68 -11.80 30.50
CA TYR A 78 0.59 -11.08 30.49
C TYR A 78 1.52 -11.52 29.35
N LEU A 79 1.59 -12.83 29.07
CA LEU A 79 2.32 -13.36 27.93
C LEU A 79 1.76 -12.79 26.61
N ALA A 80 0.45 -12.90 26.39
CA ALA A 80 -0.20 -12.36 25.21
C ALA A 80 0.05 -10.86 25.05
N PHE A 81 -0.03 -10.10 26.14
CA PHE A 81 0.27 -8.67 26.15
C PHE A 81 1.71 -8.37 25.72
N CYS A 82 2.71 -9.06 26.28
CA CYS A 82 4.11 -8.85 25.87
C CYS A 82 4.33 -9.16 24.38
N TYR A 83 3.78 -10.28 23.90
CA TYR A 83 3.85 -10.64 22.48
C TYR A 83 3.19 -9.60 21.60
N GLU A 84 2.03 -9.07 22.01
CA GLU A 84 1.36 -7.98 21.30
C GLU A 84 2.23 -6.70 21.27
N GLN A 85 2.90 -6.33 22.37
CA GLN A 85 3.80 -5.16 22.38
C GLN A 85 5.01 -5.34 21.43
N LEU A 86 5.56 -6.55 21.35
CA LEU A 86 6.60 -6.88 20.36
C LEU A 86 6.06 -6.80 18.92
N ALA A 87 4.83 -7.27 18.70
CA ALA A 87 4.17 -7.14 17.42
C ALA A 87 3.98 -5.68 17.01
N ASN A 88 3.56 -4.81 17.93
CA ASN A 88 3.36 -3.39 17.68
C ASN A 88 4.68 -2.69 17.30
N THR A 89 5.78 -3.03 17.99
CA THR A 89 7.12 -2.57 17.60
C THR A 89 7.48 -3.01 16.19
N ALA A 90 7.26 -4.30 15.86
CA ALA A 90 7.51 -4.82 14.53
C ALA A 90 6.63 -4.18 13.44
N ILE A 91 5.36 -3.89 13.74
CA ILE A 91 4.43 -3.16 12.85
C ILE A 91 4.94 -1.75 12.57
N ASN A 92 5.38 -1.02 13.60
CA ASN A 92 5.94 0.33 13.46
C ASN A 92 7.20 0.34 12.60
N GLU A 93 8.00 -0.72 12.69
CA GLU A 93 9.18 -0.95 11.85
C GLU A 93 8.85 -1.60 10.49
N LYS A 94 7.57 -1.83 10.18
CA LYS A 94 7.06 -2.48 8.96
C LYS A 94 7.57 -3.91 8.75
N ARG A 95 8.04 -4.57 9.81
CA ARG A 95 8.43 -5.99 9.86
C ARG A 95 7.19 -6.87 10.07
N TYR A 96 6.29 -6.87 9.09
CA TYR A 96 4.97 -7.51 9.23
C TYR A 96 5.03 -9.02 9.46
N GLN A 97 6.02 -9.72 8.92
CA GLN A 97 6.17 -11.17 9.16
C GLN A 97 6.58 -11.46 10.61
N ASP A 98 7.47 -10.66 11.18
CA ASP A 98 7.83 -10.78 12.59
C ASP A 98 6.63 -10.45 13.48
N ALA A 99 5.86 -9.40 13.13
CA ALA A 99 4.63 -9.06 13.83
C ALA A 99 3.60 -10.20 13.82
N ILE A 100 3.44 -10.89 12.68
CA ILE A 100 2.57 -12.07 12.56
C ILE A 100 3.03 -13.15 13.55
N ASN A 101 4.32 -13.48 13.61
CA ASN A 101 4.83 -14.51 14.51
C ASN A 101 4.54 -14.17 16.00
N GLN A 102 4.68 -12.89 16.36
CA GLN A 102 4.36 -12.43 17.72
C GLN A 102 2.85 -12.46 18.00
N LEU A 103 2.01 -12.02 17.06
CA LEU A 103 0.55 -12.05 17.22
C LEU A 103 0.00 -13.48 17.26
N GLU A 104 0.54 -14.40 16.46
CA GLU A 104 0.19 -15.83 16.53
C GLU A 104 0.53 -16.40 17.93
N SER A 105 1.68 -16.00 18.50
CA SER A 105 2.03 -16.34 19.88
C SER A 105 1.04 -15.72 20.89
N ALA A 106 0.62 -14.47 20.70
CA ALA A 106 -0.37 -13.85 21.57
C ALA A 106 -1.73 -14.58 21.52
N VAL A 107 -2.20 -14.91 20.32
CA VAL A 107 -3.45 -15.66 20.07
C VAL A 107 -3.38 -17.08 20.64
N HIS A 108 -2.20 -17.69 20.68
CA HIS A 108 -2.01 -18.98 21.34
C HIS A 108 -2.42 -18.95 22.83
N TYR A 109 -2.07 -17.86 23.53
CA TYR A 109 -2.39 -17.69 24.95
C TYR A 109 -3.82 -17.16 25.18
N VAL A 110 -4.30 -16.23 24.33
CA VAL A 110 -5.61 -15.58 24.48
C VAL A 110 -6.32 -15.50 23.12
N LYS A 111 -7.43 -16.24 22.98
CA LYS A 111 -8.16 -16.44 21.70
C LYS A 111 -9.40 -15.56 21.53
N ASP A 112 -9.84 -14.89 22.58
CA ASP A 112 -11.09 -14.13 22.62
C ASP A 112 -10.87 -12.62 22.54
N GLN A 113 -9.71 -12.19 22.03
CA GLN A 113 -9.34 -10.79 21.88
C GLN A 113 -9.37 -10.36 20.41
N PRO A 114 -10.42 -9.64 19.97
CA PRO A 114 -10.59 -9.22 18.57
C PRO A 114 -9.42 -8.39 18.04
N ARG A 115 -8.76 -7.57 18.89
CA ARG A 115 -7.63 -6.72 18.49
C ARG A 115 -6.43 -7.52 17.96
N LEU A 116 -6.19 -8.72 18.49
CA LEU A 116 -5.10 -9.59 18.03
C LEU A 116 -5.35 -10.08 16.60
N TYR A 117 -6.60 -10.49 16.32
CA TYR A 117 -7.01 -10.88 14.98
C TYR A 117 -7.08 -9.71 14.01
N LEU A 118 -7.45 -8.51 14.49
CA LEU A 118 -7.40 -7.28 13.69
C LEU A 118 -5.95 -6.97 13.26
N GLY A 119 -4.99 -7.09 14.20
CA GLY A 119 -3.56 -6.98 13.93
C GLY A 119 -3.07 -8.02 12.92
N LEU A 120 -3.41 -9.30 13.11
CA LEU A 120 -3.06 -10.37 12.18
C LEU A 120 -3.60 -10.08 10.78
N GLY A 121 -4.89 -9.73 10.68
CA GLY A 121 -5.54 -9.38 9.42
C GLY A 121 -4.83 -8.23 8.71
N ALA A 122 -4.47 -7.17 9.45
CA ALA A 122 -3.76 -6.02 8.89
C ALA A 122 -2.33 -6.36 8.43
N CYS A 123 -1.60 -7.19 9.17
CA CYS A 123 -0.27 -7.65 8.78
C CYS A 123 -0.32 -8.57 7.55
N TYR A 124 -1.21 -9.56 7.53
CA TYR A 124 -1.40 -10.43 6.36
C TYR A 124 -1.81 -9.62 5.13
N PHE A 125 -2.73 -8.65 5.29
CA PHE A 125 -3.13 -7.75 4.21
C PHE A 125 -1.93 -6.94 3.68
N SER A 126 -1.08 -6.43 4.58
CA SER A 126 0.12 -5.66 4.21
C SER A 126 1.13 -6.47 3.40
N LEU A 127 1.11 -7.79 3.55
CA LEU A 127 1.90 -8.77 2.78
C LEU A 127 1.14 -9.36 1.58
N SER A 128 -0.04 -8.82 1.23
CA SER A 128 -0.94 -9.36 0.18
C SER A 128 -1.36 -10.82 0.39
N ARG A 129 -1.27 -11.32 1.62
CA ARG A 129 -1.72 -12.66 2.04
C ARG A 129 -3.23 -12.63 2.31
N TYR A 130 -4.00 -12.39 1.24
CA TYR A 130 -5.42 -12.04 1.33
C TYR A 130 -6.30 -13.13 1.94
N ALA A 131 -6.02 -14.41 1.66
CA ALA A 131 -6.77 -15.52 2.23
C ALA A 131 -6.56 -15.64 3.75
N GLU A 132 -5.34 -15.39 4.24
CA GLU A 132 -5.06 -15.35 5.68
C GLU A 132 -5.64 -14.09 6.34
N ALA A 133 -5.58 -12.96 5.65
CA ALA A 133 -6.19 -11.71 6.11
C ALA A 133 -7.71 -11.84 6.25
N GLU A 134 -8.38 -12.45 5.27
CA GLU A 134 -9.82 -12.72 5.29
C GLU A 134 -10.21 -13.57 6.50
N ARG A 135 -9.47 -14.67 6.75
CA ARG A 135 -9.70 -15.53 7.91
C ARG A 135 -9.55 -14.74 9.22
N ALA A 136 -8.49 -13.95 9.35
CA ALA A 136 -8.24 -13.16 10.55
C ALA A 136 -9.33 -12.08 10.78
N PHE A 137 -9.72 -11.31 9.76
CA PHE A 137 -10.81 -10.34 9.90
C PHE A 137 -12.19 -11.00 10.12
N SER A 138 -12.40 -12.20 9.59
CA SER A 138 -13.62 -12.96 9.87
C SER A 138 -13.70 -13.41 11.33
N GLN A 139 -12.57 -13.82 11.94
CA GLN A 139 -12.51 -14.08 13.38
C GLN A 139 -12.84 -12.84 14.23
N VAL A 140 -12.45 -11.64 13.79
CA VAL A 140 -12.88 -10.39 14.44
C VAL A 140 -14.41 -10.27 14.41
N LEU A 141 -15.07 -10.60 13.29
CA LEU A 141 -16.53 -10.54 13.16
C LEU A 141 -17.26 -11.66 13.90
N GLU A 142 -16.63 -12.82 14.11
CA GLU A 142 -17.18 -13.88 14.97
C GLU A 142 -17.24 -13.42 16.43
N LEU A 143 -16.20 -12.76 16.91
CA LEU A 143 -16.13 -12.22 18.27
C LEU A 143 -16.92 -10.91 18.43
N GLN A 144 -16.92 -10.05 17.41
CA GLN A 144 -17.60 -8.76 17.39
C GLN A 144 -18.31 -8.53 16.04
N PRO A 145 -19.56 -8.99 15.88
CA PRO A 145 -20.30 -8.92 14.62
C PRO A 145 -20.57 -7.52 14.07
N ARG A 146 -20.36 -6.47 14.87
CA ARG A 146 -20.53 -5.06 14.49
C ARG A 146 -19.20 -4.30 14.46
N HIS A 147 -18.09 -4.98 14.15
CA HIS A 147 -16.78 -4.33 14.07
C HIS A 147 -16.59 -3.59 12.73
N PHE A 148 -16.50 -2.26 12.79
CA PHE A 148 -16.39 -1.41 11.62
C PHE A 148 -15.16 -1.73 10.74
N LEU A 149 -13.96 -1.76 11.33
CA LEU A 149 -12.72 -1.95 10.55
C LEU A 149 -12.64 -3.33 9.90
N ALA A 150 -13.09 -4.40 10.56
CA ALA A 150 -13.11 -5.74 9.97
C ALA A 150 -14.03 -5.81 8.74
N HIS A 151 -15.25 -5.26 8.79
CA HIS A 151 -16.10 -5.15 7.61
C HIS A 151 -15.47 -4.28 6.51
N LYS A 152 -14.87 -3.13 6.87
CA LYS A 152 -14.19 -2.27 5.90
C LYS A 152 -13.05 -3.01 5.18
N MET A 153 -12.22 -3.73 5.94
CA MET A 153 -11.07 -4.46 5.40
C MET A 153 -11.46 -5.70 4.59
N LEU A 154 -12.47 -6.46 5.01
CA LEU A 154 -13.01 -7.55 4.20
C LEU A 154 -13.56 -7.04 2.86
N GLY A 155 -14.23 -5.88 2.86
CA GLY A 155 -14.67 -5.24 1.63
C GLY A 155 -13.51 -4.91 0.68
N GLU A 156 -12.39 -4.42 1.21
CA GLU A 156 -11.17 -4.19 0.41
C GLU A 156 -10.53 -5.48 -0.10
N ILE A 157 -10.46 -6.52 0.73
CA ILE A 157 -9.93 -7.84 0.34
C ILE A 157 -10.74 -8.40 -0.83
N TYR A 158 -12.06 -8.47 -0.68
CA TYR A 158 -12.94 -9.01 -1.71
C TYR A 158 -12.87 -8.19 -3.01
N TYR A 159 -12.71 -6.87 -2.92
CA TYR A 159 -12.50 -6.05 -4.12
C TYR A 159 -11.17 -6.39 -4.83
N LEU A 160 -10.08 -6.56 -4.07
CA LEU A 160 -8.76 -6.90 -4.62
C LEU A 160 -8.70 -8.31 -5.18
N THR A 161 -9.49 -9.24 -4.63
CA THR A 161 -9.63 -10.62 -5.13
C THR A 161 -10.74 -10.77 -6.18
N ASN A 162 -11.26 -9.65 -6.69
CA ASN A 162 -12.29 -9.56 -7.74
C ASN A 162 -13.66 -10.19 -7.35
N ASN A 163 -13.92 -10.38 -6.06
CA ASN A 163 -15.22 -10.77 -5.54
C ASN A 163 -16.08 -9.53 -5.21
N MET A 164 -16.69 -8.98 -6.27
CA MET A 164 -17.38 -7.70 -6.23
C MET A 164 -18.69 -7.70 -5.42
N ASP A 165 -19.33 -8.87 -5.23
CA ASP A 165 -20.57 -8.95 -4.47
C ASP A 165 -20.31 -8.98 -2.96
N ASP A 166 -19.36 -9.79 -2.50
CA ASP A 166 -18.95 -9.78 -1.09
C ASP A 166 -18.32 -8.44 -0.68
N ALA A 167 -17.53 -7.82 -1.56
CA ALA A 167 -16.98 -6.48 -1.34
C ALA A 167 -18.08 -5.45 -1.01
N ARG A 168 -19.17 -5.49 -1.77
CA ARG A 168 -20.33 -4.62 -1.60
C ARG A 168 -21.03 -4.89 -0.28
N GLU A 169 -21.28 -6.14 0.07
CA GLU A 169 -21.97 -6.51 1.31
C GLU A 169 -21.20 -6.02 2.54
N HIS A 170 -19.89 -6.27 2.58
CA HIS A 170 -19.03 -5.85 3.67
C HIS A 170 -18.90 -4.32 3.78
N TRP A 171 -18.74 -3.59 2.67
CA TRP A 171 -18.75 -2.12 2.70
C TRP A 171 -20.12 -1.55 3.12
N GLN A 172 -21.22 -2.17 2.73
CA GLN A 172 -22.55 -1.78 3.21
C GLN A 172 -22.69 -2.00 4.72
N ALA A 173 -22.21 -3.13 5.25
CA ALA A 173 -22.20 -3.40 6.68
C ALA A 173 -21.34 -2.38 7.44
N ALA A 174 -20.14 -2.06 6.94
CA ALA A 174 -19.28 -1.02 7.51
C ALA A 174 -19.99 0.35 7.57
N LEU A 175 -20.68 0.76 6.49
CA LEU A 175 -21.41 2.02 6.44
C LEU A 175 -22.69 2.04 7.28
N LYS A 176 -23.30 0.89 7.57
CA LYS A 176 -24.38 0.79 8.57
C LYS A 176 -23.87 1.09 9.98
N ILE A 177 -22.62 0.72 10.28
CA ILE A 177 -21.98 0.96 11.58
C ILE A 177 -21.45 2.39 11.68
N LYS A 178 -20.75 2.88 10.66
CA LYS A 178 -20.19 4.24 10.60
C LYS A 178 -20.59 4.94 9.29
N PRO A 179 -21.78 5.57 9.21
CA PRO A 179 -22.29 6.19 7.99
C PRO A 179 -21.44 7.35 7.43
N GLY A 180 -20.62 7.97 8.29
CA GLY A 180 -19.74 9.09 7.95
C GLY A 180 -18.37 8.70 7.37
N ASP A 181 -18.08 7.42 7.11
CA ASP A 181 -16.82 7.02 6.46
C ASP A 181 -16.87 7.30 4.94
N ASP A 182 -16.46 8.51 4.56
CA ASP A 182 -16.47 8.98 3.17
C ASP A 182 -15.68 8.07 2.22
N TYR A 183 -14.60 7.46 2.71
CA TYR A 183 -13.83 6.50 1.94
C TYR A 183 -14.69 5.29 1.52
N THR A 184 -15.26 4.57 2.48
CA THR A 184 -16.08 3.38 2.20
C THR A 184 -17.30 3.75 1.36
N LYS A 185 -17.87 4.95 1.58
CA LYS A 185 -18.98 5.48 0.76
C LYS A 185 -18.56 5.67 -0.70
N LYS A 186 -17.38 6.24 -0.96
CA LYS A 186 -16.82 6.38 -2.31
C LYS A 186 -16.57 5.01 -2.94
N ARG A 187 -15.96 4.07 -2.23
CA ARG A 187 -15.71 2.68 -2.69
C ARG A 187 -16.99 1.98 -3.12
N LEU A 188 -18.00 1.97 -2.25
CA LEU A 188 -19.31 1.36 -2.53
C LEU A 188 -20.03 2.02 -3.72
N THR A 189 -19.96 3.35 -3.82
CA THR A 189 -20.57 4.09 -4.93
C THR A 189 -19.89 3.76 -6.25
N GLY A 190 -18.55 3.77 -6.27
CA GLY A 190 -17.75 3.42 -7.45
C GLY A 190 -18.02 2.00 -7.93
N LEU A 191 -18.10 1.04 -7.01
CA LEU A 191 -18.40 -0.35 -7.30
C LEU A 191 -19.80 -0.55 -7.90
N LYS A 192 -20.83 0.13 -7.37
CA LYS A 192 -22.19 0.07 -7.93
C LYS A 192 -22.24 0.56 -9.37
N LYS A 193 -21.56 1.69 -9.64
CA LYS A 193 -21.44 2.24 -11.00
C LYS A 193 -20.67 1.28 -11.92
N TYR A 194 -19.57 0.71 -11.43
CA TYR A 194 -18.78 -0.26 -12.18
C TYR A 194 -19.61 -1.49 -12.57
N LYS A 195 -20.34 -2.13 -11.65
CA LYS A 195 -21.13 -3.34 -11.96
C LYS A 195 -22.15 -3.08 -13.07
N HIS A 196 -22.90 -1.97 -12.97
CA HIS A 196 -23.88 -1.62 -14.00
C HIS A 196 -23.24 -1.37 -15.38
N MET A 197 -22.06 -0.78 -15.41
CA MET A 197 -21.33 -0.57 -16.67
C MET A 197 -20.74 -1.86 -17.23
N ALA A 198 -20.18 -2.70 -16.36
CA ALA A 198 -19.49 -3.92 -16.72
C ALA A 198 -20.39 -4.98 -17.36
N GLU A 199 -21.72 -4.91 -17.15
CA GLU A 199 -22.72 -5.77 -17.81
C GLU A 199 -22.61 -5.76 -19.35
N ASN A 200 -22.07 -4.69 -19.93
CA ASN A 200 -21.93 -4.53 -21.37
C ASN A 200 -20.46 -4.57 -21.85
N PHE A 201 -19.53 -5.00 -20.99
CA PHE A 201 -18.11 -5.04 -21.35
C PHE A 201 -17.81 -6.31 -22.14
N GLU A 202 -17.06 -6.15 -23.22
CA GLU A 202 -16.36 -7.24 -23.88
C GLU A 202 -14.92 -7.27 -23.35
N THR A 203 -14.35 -8.47 -23.22
CA THR A 203 -13.03 -8.68 -22.65
C THR A 203 -12.16 -9.48 -23.62
N GLU A 204 -10.96 -8.96 -23.92
CA GLU A 204 -9.89 -9.74 -24.55
C GLU A 204 -8.91 -10.20 -23.46
N VAL A 205 -8.32 -11.40 -23.62
CA VAL A 205 -7.41 -11.97 -22.64
C VAL A 205 -6.14 -12.53 -23.30
N ASP A 206 -5.02 -12.40 -22.61
CA ASP A 206 -3.81 -13.19 -22.84
C ASP A 206 -3.26 -13.73 -21.50
N MET A 207 -2.04 -14.30 -21.49
CA MET A 207 -1.46 -14.87 -20.27
C MET A 207 -1.15 -13.83 -19.18
N MET A 208 -0.89 -12.57 -19.54
CA MET A 208 -0.43 -11.51 -18.64
C MET A 208 -1.50 -10.47 -18.35
N PHE A 209 -2.47 -10.28 -19.24
CA PHE A 209 -3.46 -9.20 -19.16
C PHE A 209 -4.86 -9.67 -19.56
N SER A 210 -5.86 -8.99 -19.00
CA SER A 210 -7.23 -9.02 -19.52
C SER A 210 -7.68 -7.57 -19.74
N VAL A 211 -8.17 -7.24 -20.94
CA VAL A 211 -8.60 -5.88 -21.28
C VAL A 211 -10.11 -5.86 -21.50
N SER A 212 -10.84 -5.21 -20.60
CA SER A 212 -12.30 -5.06 -20.67
C SER A 212 -12.71 -3.67 -21.14
N PHE A 213 -13.63 -3.59 -22.10
CA PHE A 213 -14.19 -2.33 -22.60
C PHE A 213 -15.55 -2.51 -23.27
N ASN A 214 -16.52 -1.65 -22.94
CA ASN A 214 -17.74 -1.47 -23.75
C ASN A 214 -17.48 -0.40 -24.82
N GLY A 215 -16.90 -0.84 -25.93
CA GLY A 215 -16.35 0.02 -26.97
C GLY A 215 -17.01 -0.15 -28.33
N THR A 216 -18.34 -0.21 -28.43
CA THR A 216 -19.05 -0.40 -29.72
C THR A 216 -18.61 0.56 -30.82
N LYS A 217 -18.08 1.75 -30.48
CA LYS A 217 -17.54 2.74 -31.42
C LYS A 217 -16.04 2.62 -31.72
N LYS A 218 -15.30 1.78 -30.99
CA LYS A 218 -13.84 1.60 -31.07
C LYS A 218 -13.45 0.13 -30.75
N PRO A 219 -13.94 -0.85 -31.52
CA PRO A 219 -13.77 -2.26 -31.18
C PRO A 219 -12.29 -2.70 -31.13
N GLN A 220 -11.42 -2.09 -31.94
CA GLN A 220 -9.98 -2.43 -31.99
C GLN A 220 -9.17 -1.93 -30.79
N LEU A 221 -9.78 -1.16 -29.88
CA LEU A 221 -9.03 -0.52 -28.80
C LEU A 221 -8.51 -1.54 -27.77
N ARG A 222 -9.24 -2.64 -27.54
CA ARG A 222 -8.79 -3.71 -26.63
C ARG A 222 -7.51 -4.35 -27.15
N ASP A 223 -7.50 -4.76 -28.41
CA ASP A 223 -6.30 -5.33 -29.07
C ASP A 223 -5.12 -4.36 -29.08
N LEU A 224 -5.38 -3.08 -29.35
CA LEU A 224 -4.33 -2.06 -29.32
C LEU A 224 -3.70 -1.95 -27.92
N VAL A 225 -4.52 -1.90 -26.87
CA VAL A 225 -4.05 -1.81 -25.48
C VAL A 225 -3.31 -3.08 -25.06
N LEU A 226 -3.84 -4.26 -25.42
CA LEU A 226 -3.21 -5.54 -25.13
C LEU A 226 -1.80 -5.61 -25.75
N ASN A 227 -1.67 -5.25 -27.03
CA ASN A 227 -0.37 -5.21 -27.72
C ASN A 227 0.59 -4.19 -27.08
N MET A 228 0.11 -2.99 -26.72
CA MET A 228 0.92 -2.01 -26.00
C MET A 228 1.43 -2.54 -24.67
N LEU A 229 0.58 -3.21 -23.88
CA LEU A 229 0.95 -3.79 -22.60
C LEU A 229 1.96 -4.92 -22.74
N ALA A 230 1.82 -5.78 -23.76
CA ALA A 230 2.78 -6.82 -24.07
C ALA A 230 4.17 -6.23 -24.43
N GLU A 231 4.21 -5.16 -25.23
CA GLU A 231 5.45 -4.46 -25.55
C GLU A 231 6.10 -3.81 -24.31
N ILE A 232 5.29 -3.12 -23.49
CA ILE A 232 5.73 -2.51 -22.23
C ILE A 232 6.29 -3.58 -21.30
N SER A 233 5.60 -4.70 -21.14
CA SER A 233 6.01 -5.79 -20.25
C SER A 233 7.34 -6.39 -20.71
N ARG A 234 7.52 -6.62 -22.02
CA ARG A 234 8.79 -7.09 -22.56
C ARG A 234 9.93 -6.10 -22.33
N GLU A 235 9.71 -4.80 -22.59
CA GLU A 235 10.74 -3.76 -22.41
C GLU A 235 11.16 -3.63 -20.94
N LEU A 236 10.19 -3.45 -20.04
CA LEU A 236 10.46 -3.20 -18.62
C LEU A 236 10.90 -4.47 -17.89
N GLY A 237 10.40 -5.63 -18.32
CA GLY A 237 10.85 -6.94 -17.90
C GLY A 237 12.33 -7.16 -18.18
N GLN A 238 12.81 -6.81 -19.38
CA GLN A 238 14.24 -6.91 -19.72
C GLN A 238 15.11 -5.91 -18.94
N LYS A 239 14.56 -4.74 -18.59
CA LYS A 239 15.31 -3.65 -17.96
C LYS A 239 15.51 -3.80 -16.45
N LEU A 240 14.51 -4.33 -15.73
CA LEU A 240 14.48 -4.38 -14.27
C LEU A 240 13.90 -5.68 -13.69
N ASN A 241 13.74 -6.72 -14.52
CA ASN A 241 13.05 -7.95 -14.16
C ASN A 241 11.63 -7.69 -13.61
N LEU A 242 10.92 -6.75 -14.24
CA LEU A 242 9.55 -6.35 -13.89
C LEU A 242 8.54 -7.07 -14.77
N TYR A 243 8.22 -8.31 -14.41
CA TYR A 243 7.18 -9.12 -15.06
C TYR A 243 5.97 -9.27 -14.13
N PRO A 244 4.74 -9.37 -14.67
CA PRO A 244 3.57 -9.72 -13.89
C PRO A 244 3.71 -11.14 -13.33
N ASN A 245 3.36 -11.36 -12.06
CA ASN A 245 3.27 -12.70 -11.47
C ASN A 245 1.84 -13.26 -11.47
N ARG A 246 0.89 -12.46 -11.96
CA ARG A 246 -0.53 -12.77 -12.14
C ARG A 246 -1.04 -12.09 -13.39
N GLN A 247 -2.22 -12.49 -13.87
CA GLN A 247 -2.92 -11.74 -14.89
C GLN A 247 -3.38 -10.39 -14.32
N ILE A 248 -3.02 -9.28 -14.98
CA ILE A 248 -3.37 -7.92 -14.58
C ILE A 248 -4.62 -7.48 -15.34
N PRO A 249 -5.75 -7.21 -14.66
CA PRO A 249 -6.94 -6.75 -15.35
C PRO A 249 -6.85 -5.25 -15.63
N VAL A 250 -7.20 -4.90 -16.86
CA VAL A 250 -7.16 -3.55 -17.43
C VAL A 250 -8.57 -3.20 -17.89
N ILE A 251 -9.10 -2.10 -17.36
CA ILE A 251 -10.46 -1.65 -17.62
C ILE A 251 -10.38 -0.30 -18.31
N LEU A 252 -10.89 -0.26 -19.54
CA LEU A 252 -10.99 0.98 -20.30
C LEU A 252 -12.33 1.64 -20.02
N LEU A 253 -12.32 2.94 -19.73
CA LEU A 253 -13.51 3.69 -19.33
C LEU A 253 -13.67 4.94 -20.19
N THR A 254 -14.90 5.41 -20.37
CA THR A 254 -15.12 6.79 -20.81
C THR A 254 -14.58 7.74 -19.74
N ASN A 255 -14.24 8.98 -20.10
CA ASN A 255 -13.71 9.96 -19.16
C ASN A 255 -14.68 10.18 -17.99
N GLN A 256 -15.97 10.30 -18.28
CA GLN A 256 -16.99 10.50 -17.26
C GLN A 256 -17.05 9.31 -16.31
N ALA A 257 -17.11 8.09 -16.85
CA ALA A 257 -17.14 6.86 -16.06
C ALA A 257 -15.89 6.67 -15.21
N PHE A 258 -14.72 6.98 -15.76
CA PHE A 258 -13.45 6.89 -15.05
C PHE A 258 -13.48 7.71 -13.76
N PHE A 259 -13.78 9.01 -13.83
CA PHE A 259 -13.83 9.86 -12.63
C PHE A 259 -14.99 9.48 -11.70
N ASP A 260 -16.13 9.04 -12.25
CA ASP A 260 -17.29 8.63 -11.48
C ASP A 260 -17.08 7.35 -10.66
N ILE A 261 -16.32 6.40 -11.19
CA ILE A 261 -16.02 5.09 -10.57
C ILE A 261 -14.86 5.22 -9.59
N THR A 262 -13.78 5.88 -10.02
CA THR A 262 -12.53 5.95 -9.24
C THR A 262 -12.57 7.02 -8.16
N GLY A 263 -13.38 8.07 -8.34
CA GLY A 263 -13.32 9.28 -7.52
C GLY A 263 -12.04 10.10 -7.73
N SER A 264 -11.22 9.75 -8.73
CA SER A 264 -9.96 10.43 -9.02
C SER A 264 -10.18 11.87 -9.50
N PRO A 265 -9.23 12.79 -9.25
CA PRO A 265 -9.31 14.15 -9.78
C PRO A 265 -9.36 14.18 -11.31
N LYS A 266 -10.00 15.20 -11.89
CA LYS A 266 -10.18 15.35 -13.37
C LYS A 266 -8.87 15.38 -14.19
N TRP A 267 -7.72 15.55 -13.55
CA TRP A 267 -6.41 15.54 -14.18
C TRP A 267 -5.73 14.17 -14.17
N ALA A 268 -6.32 13.17 -13.51
CA ALA A 268 -5.79 11.82 -13.44
C ALA A 268 -5.76 11.16 -14.82
N GLY A 269 -4.59 10.66 -15.21
CA GLY A 269 -4.39 9.97 -16.50
C GLY A 269 -4.78 8.50 -16.49
N GLY A 270 -4.77 7.88 -15.32
CA GLY A 270 -5.10 6.48 -15.05
C GLY A 270 -5.13 6.25 -13.53
N VAL A 271 -5.50 5.03 -13.12
CA VAL A 271 -5.22 4.55 -11.77
C VAL A 271 -4.98 3.04 -11.72
N TYR A 272 -4.06 2.61 -10.86
CA TYR A 272 -3.95 1.24 -10.38
C TYR A 272 -4.49 1.10 -8.95
N GLU A 273 -5.47 0.21 -8.79
CA GLU A 273 -6.10 -0.11 -7.50
C GLU A 273 -6.43 -1.62 -7.41
N GLY A 274 -5.47 -2.47 -7.81
CA GLY A 274 -5.65 -3.91 -8.07
C GLY A 274 -6.01 -4.21 -9.54
N HIS A 275 -6.61 -3.22 -10.19
CA HIS A 275 -6.92 -3.16 -11.62
C HIS A 275 -6.31 -1.90 -12.22
N ILE A 276 -5.81 -1.97 -13.45
CA ILE A 276 -5.42 -0.77 -14.22
C ILE A 276 -6.70 -0.19 -14.83
N LYS A 277 -7.06 1.05 -14.50
CA LYS A 277 -8.20 1.75 -15.09
C LYS A 277 -7.71 2.95 -15.89
N VAL A 278 -8.14 3.08 -17.14
CA VAL A 278 -7.68 4.15 -18.03
C VAL A 278 -8.85 4.81 -18.77
N PRO A 279 -8.97 6.15 -18.75
CA PRO A 279 -9.93 6.89 -19.56
C PRO A 279 -9.51 6.94 -21.04
N VAL A 280 -10.42 6.62 -21.97
CA VAL A 280 -10.10 6.43 -23.40
C VAL A 280 -10.96 7.24 -24.40
N ASP A 281 -11.74 8.23 -23.97
CA ASP A 281 -12.55 9.02 -24.92
C ASP A 281 -11.66 9.80 -25.91
N ASN A 282 -10.60 10.43 -25.40
CA ASN A 282 -9.71 11.33 -26.15
C ASN A 282 -8.26 10.81 -26.25
N TYR A 283 -8.08 9.48 -26.30
CA TYR A 283 -6.74 8.89 -26.29
C TYR A 283 -5.93 9.27 -27.54
N GLN A 284 -4.62 9.43 -27.33
CA GLN A 284 -3.60 9.53 -28.37
C GLN A 284 -2.64 8.36 -28.14
N PRO A 285 -2.28 7.55 -29.14
CA PRO A 285 -1.52 6.31 -28.92
C PRO A 285 -0.24 6.49 -28.07
N GLY A 286 0.57 7.52 -28.36
CA GLY A 286 1.78 7.80 -27.59
C GLY A 286 1.50 8.19 -26.13
N LEU A 287 0.43 8.96 -25.89
CA LEU A 287 0.00 9.34 -24.55
C LEU A 287 -0.55 8.14 -23.76
N LEU A 288 -1.36 7.31 -24.43
CA LEU A 288 -1.95 6.11 -23.86
C LEU A 288 -0.85 5.12 -23.43
N ARG A 289 0.17 4.91 -24.27
CA ARG A 289 1.33 4.08 -23.92
C ARG A 289 2.02 4.57 -22.66
N ILE A 290 2.26 5.87 -22.52
CA ILE A 290 2.92 6.45 -21.33
C ILE A 290 2.09 6.17 -20.08
N VAL A 291 0.77 6.38 -20.14
CA VAL A 291 -0.14 6.09 -19.03
C VAL A 291 -0.12 4.60 -18.69
N LEU A 292 -0.27 3.73 -19.68
CA LEU A 292 -0.24 2.27 -19.47
C LEU A 292 1.08 1.81 -18.88
N ALA A 293 2.21 2.34 -19.34
CA ALA A 293 3.54 2.00 -18.81
C ALA A 293 3.69 2.45 -17.36
N HIS A 294 3.17 3.62 -17.02
CA HIS A 294 3.15 4.12 -15.65
C HIS A 294 2.32 3.20 -14.72
N GLU A 295 1.09 2.87 -15.11
CA GLU A 295 0.22 2.00 -14.30
C GLU A 295 0.72 0.57 -14.21
N TYR A 296 1.34 0.08 -15.29
CA TYR A 296 1.99 -1.22 -15.32
C TYR A 296 3.10 -1.30 -14.26
N VAL A 297 3.94 -0.25 -14.14
CA VAL A 297 4.98 -0.21 -13.12
C VAL A 297 4.38 -0.29 -11.72
N HIS A 298 3.29 0.44 -11.45
CA HIS A 298 2.60 0.30 -10.17
C HIS A 298 2.11 -1.12 -9.91
N ALA A 299 1.53 -1.77 -10.92
CA ALA A 299 1.03 -3.14 -10.81
C ALA A 299 2.15 -4.14 -10.48
N VAL A 300 3.24 -4.16 -11.25
CA VAL A 300 4.35 -5.10 -11.03
C VAL A 300 5.15 -4.82 -9.78
N ILE A 301 5.31 -3.54 -9.39
CA ILE A 301 5.95 -3.19 -8.10
C ILE A 301 5.06 -3.64 -6.94
N PHE A 302 3.75 -3.48 -7.05
CA PHE A 302 2.81 -3.96 -6.04
C PHE A 302 2.83 -5.49 -5.94
N ASP A 303 2.83 -6.20 -7.06
CA ASP A 303 2.88 -7.66 -7.07
C ASP A 303 4.19 -8.21 -6.43
N ARG A 304 5.28 -7.45 -6.52
CA ARG A 304 6.59 -7.82 -5.95
C ARG A 304 6.78 -7.39 -4.50
N LEU A 305 6.35 -6.19 -4.14
CA LEU A 305 6.64 -5.56 -2.85
C LEU A 305 5.42 -5.35 -1.97
N SER A 306 4.22 -5.53 -2.51
CA SER A 306 2.95 -5.21 -1.84
C SER A 306 2.97 -3.78 -1.30
N PHE A 307 2.51 -3.56 -0.07
CA PHE A 307 2.50 -2.25 0.57
C PHE A 307 3.85 -1.81 1.15
N ARG A 308 4.94 -2.55 0.89
CA ARG A 308 6.27 -2.26 1.46
C ARG A 308 7.08 -1.28 0.63
N CYS A 309 6.73 -1.06 -0.64
CA CYS A 309 7.40 -0.07 -1.47
C CYS A 309 7.04 1.36 -0.99
N PRO A 310 8.03 2.21 -0.60
CA PRO A 310 7.77 3.60 -0.29
C PRO A 310 7.09 4.31 -1.46
N TRP A 311 6.14 5.20 -1.14
CA TRP A 311 5.36 5.89 -2.16
C TRP A 311 6.23 6.63 -3.17
N TRP A 312 7.23 7.39 -2.70
CA TRP A 312 8.11 8.17 -3.57
C TRP A 312 8.90 7.28 -4.53
N LEU A 313 9.27 6.07 -4.10
CA LEU A 313 10.03 5.14 -4.93
C LEU A 313 9.12 4.55 -6.01
N ASN A 314 7.92 4.12 -5.61
CA ASN A 314 6.93 3.56 -6.54
C ASN A 314 6.51 4.60 -7.60
N GLU A 315 6.16 5.81 -7.17
CA GLU A 315 5.79 6.92 -8.05
C GLU A 315 6.97 7.41 -8.91
N GLY A 316 8.16 7.53 -8.33
CA GLY A 316 9.37 7.94 -9.05
C GLY A 316 9.75 6.94 -10.14
N LEU A 317 9.70 5.63 -9.85
CA LEU A 317 9.96 4.56 -10.82
C LEU A 317 8.90 4.53 -11.92
N ALA A 318 7.61 4.65 -11.58
CA ALA A 318 6.53 4.69 -12.56
C ALA A 318 6.73 5.85 -13.55
N GLN A 319 7.12 7.03 -13.05
CA GLN A 319 7.44 8.16 -13.91
C GLN A 319 8.70 7.94 -14.75
N TYR A 320 9.78 7.47 -14.13
CA TYR A 320 11.07 7.24 -14.79
C TYR A 320 10.96 6.21 -15.94
N LEU A 321 10.19 5.14 -15.73
CA LEU A 321 10.05 4.03 -16.68
C LEU A 321 8.91 4.23 -17.69
N SER A 322 7.98 5.15 -17.47
CA SER A 322 6.83 5.40 -18.37
C SER A 322 7.21 5.86 -19.80
N GLY A 323 8.42 6.37 -19.99
CA GLY A 323 8.88 6.92 -21.27
C GLY A 323 8.47 8.38 -21.54
N ASP A 324 7.90 9.09 -20.57
CA ASP A 324 7.53 10.52 -20.70
C ASP A 324 8.74 11.47 -20.66
N GLN A 325 9.60 11.44 -21.68
CA GLN A 325 10.84 12.23 -21.68
C GLN A 325 10.59 13.74 -21.47
N GLU A 326 9.61 14.32 -22.16
CA GLU A 326 9.33 15.74 -22.10
C GLU A 326 8.62 16.13 -20.79
N GLY A 327 7.67 15.33 -20.31
CA GLY A 327 7.07 15.56 -19.00
C GLY A 327 8.07 15.40 -17.87
N ASN A 328 8.95 14.40 -17.92
CA ASN A 328 10.00 14.20 -16.92
C ASN A 328 11.00 15.36 -16.91
N LYS A 329 11.42 15.89 -18.07
CA LYS A 329 12.24 17.12 -18.14
C LYS A 329 11.59 18.30 -17.40
N ARG A 330 10.27 18.50 -17.58
CA ARG A 330 9.54 19.58 -16.89
C ARG A 330 9.45 19.35 -15.39
N LYS A 331 9.16 18.12 -14.95
CA LYS A 331 9.09 17.75 -13.54
C LYS A 331 10.45 17.90 -12.84
N LEU A 332 11.54 17.47 -13.48
CA LEU A 332 12.90 17.65 -12.95
C LEU A 332 13.26 19.13 -12.79
N LYS A 333 12.88 20.00 -13.74
CA LYS A 333 13.04 21.46 -13.59
C LYS A 333 12.25 22.01 -12.40
N LEU A 334 11.02 21.54 -12.21
CA LEU A 334 10.20 21.92 -11.06
C LEU A 334 10.84 21.47 -9.74
N ALA A 335 11.39 20.26 -9.67
CA ALA A 335 12.09 19.75 -8.51
C ALA A 335 13.29 20.63 -8.14
N VAL A 336 14.14 20.99 -9.12
CA VAL A 336 15.27 21.91 -8.91
C VAL A 336 14.81 23.25 -8.32
N GLN A 337 13.77 23.86 -8.92
CA GLN A 337 13.23 25.13 -8.43
C GLN A 337 12.77 25.04 -6.97
N PHE A 338 12.06 23.97 -6.62
CA PHE A 338 11.55 23.79 -5.27
C PHE A 338 12.65 23.53 -4.25
N ILE A 339 13.59 22.62 -4.57
CA ILE A 339 14.72 22.27 -3.70
C ILE A 339 15.56 23.51 -3.34
N LYS A 340 15.76 24.44 -4.29
CA LYS A 340 16.48 25.70 -4.07
C LYS A 340 15.74 26.71 -3.18
N GLN A 341 14.42 26.67 -3.17
CA GLN A 341 13.58 27.75 -2.60
C GLN A 341 12.88 27.34 -1.31
N SER A 342 12.94 26.07 -0.92
CA SER A 342 12.09 25.55 0.15
C SER A 342 12.76 24.41 0.89
N LYS A 343 12.36 24.22 2.15
CA LYS A 343 12.72 23.02 2.91
C LYS A 343 11.94 21.83 2.34
N VAL A 344 12.66 20.84 1.85
CA VAL A 344 12.10 19.60 1.31
C VAL A 344 11.88 18.62 2.47
N PRO A 345 10.68 18.04 2.63
CA PRO A 345 10.46 17.02 3.66
C PRO A 345 11.22 15.73 3.32
N PRO A 346 11.52 14.89 4.31
CA PRO A 346 12.04 13.55 4.09
C PRO A 346 11.18 12.75 3.10
N LEU A 347 11.83 11.93 2.28
CA LEU A 347 11.18 11.08 1.28
C LEU A 347 10.20 10.08 1.92
N GLU A 348 10.49 9.61 3.13
CA GLU A 348 9.66 8.70 3.93
C GLU A 348 8.32 9.32 4.33
N GLU A 349 8.28 10.64 4.47
CA GLU A 349 7.09 11.41 4.82
C GLU A 349 6.25 11.75 3.58
N MET A 350 6.73 11.42 2.38
CA MET A 350 5.99 11.62 1.14
C MET A 350 4.98 10.48 0.91
N PRO A 351 3.75 10.80 0.49
CA PRO A 351 3.33 12.11 0.03
C PRO A 351 2.66 12.96 1.13
N GLY A 352 2.51 12.42 2.34
CA GLY A 352 1.72 12.98 3.45
C GLY A 352 2.00 14.46 3.75
N ASN A 353 3.25 14.81 4.07
CA ASN A 353 3.59 16.19 4.46
C ASN A 353 3.64 17.18 3.27
N VAL A 354 3.57 16.69 2.03
CA VAL A 354 3.63 17.50 0.80
C VAL A 354 2.24 17.72 0.20
N LEU A 355 1.32 16.78 0.43
CA LEU A 355 -0.02 16.81 -0.16
C LEU A 355 -1.03 17.55 0.71
N LYS A 356 -1.66 18.56 0.10
CA LYS A 356 -3.00 18.98 0.48
C LYS A 356 -3.98 18.32 -0.49
N GLU A 357 -4.94 17.56 0.03
CA GLU A 357 -5.92 16.86 -0.79
C GLU A 357 -6.64 17.86 -1.74
N GLY A 358 -6.69 17.53 -3.03
CA GLY A 358 -7.26 18.40 -4.06
C GLY A 358 -6.36 19.54 -4.56
N ASP A 359 -5.19 19.79 -3.95
CA ASP A 359 -4.22 20.77 -4.46
C ASP A 359 -3.31 20.17 -5.53
N ARG A 360 -3.63 20.46 -6.79
CA ARG A 360 -2.87 20.02 -7.96
C ARG A 360 -1.39 20.43 -7.88
N LYS A 361 -1.05 21.59 -7.30
CA LYS A 361 0.35 22.04 -7.23
C LYS A 361 1.17 21.19 -6.27
N SER A 362 0.63 20.94 -5.07
CA SER A 362 1.22 20.02 -4.10
C SER A 362 1.44 18.63 -4.67
N VAL A 363 0.46 18.09 -5.42
CA VAL A 363 0.62 16.80 -6.11
C VAL A 363 1.74 16.86 -7.14
N GLN A 364 1.73 17.84 -8.04
CA GLN A 364 2.78 17.98 -9.06
C GLN A 364 4.18 18.06 -8.45
N LEU A 365 4.30 18.71 -7.30
CA LEU A 365 5.55 18.82 -6.58
C LEU A 365 6.00 17.48 -5.98
N ALA A 366 5.13 16.76 -5.28
CA ALA A 366 5.47 15.45 -4.71
C ALA A 366 5.98 14.49 -5.79
N TYR A 367 5.35 14.52 -6.97
CA TYR A 367 5.72 13.71 -8.13
C TYR A 367 7.08 14.14 -8.70
N ALA A 368 7.33 15.44 -8.77
CA ALA A 368 8.61 15.98 -9.22
C ALA A 368 9.77 15.58 -8.29
N LEU A 369 9.55 15.62 -6.97
CA LEU A 369 10.54 15.20 -5.97
C LEU A 369 10.79 13.68 -6.01
N ALA A 370 9.73 12.88 -6.11
CA ALA A 370 9.83 11.43 -6.27
C ALA A 370 10.66 11.05 -7.51
N LEU A 371 10.36 11.66 -8.66
CA LEU A 371 11.11 11.45 -9.90
C LEU A 371 12.57 11.90 -9.76
N SER A 372 12.84 13.05 -9.14
CA SER A 372 14.22 13.55 -9.03
C SER A 372 15.08 12.69 -8.11
N ALA A 373 14.50 12.11 -7.05
CA ALA A 373 15.19 11.17 -6.16
C ALA A 373 15.51 9.85 -6.88
N VAL A 374 14.57 9.29 -7.65
CA VAL A 374 14.83 8.09 -8.46
C VAL A 374 15.86 8.37 -9.56
N GLN A 375 15.75 9.51 -10.24
CA GLN A 375 16.74 9.91 -11.25
C GLN A 375 18.14 10.08 -10.61
N TYR A 376 18.22 10.68 -9.42
CA TYR A 376 19.48 10.79 -8.69
C TYR A 376 20.09 9.42 -8.38
N PHE A 377 19.28 8.49 -7.85
CA PHE A 377 19.72 7.12 -7.61
C PHE A 377 20.29 6.50 -8.88
N VAL A 378 19.54 6.53 -9.99
CA VAL A 378 19.95 5.89 -11.23
C VAL A 378 21.20 6.55 -11.85
N ASP A 379 21.33 7.88 -11.73
CA ASP A 379 22.49 8.62 -12.23
C ASP A 379 23.79 8.28 -11.48
N HIS A 380 23.71 7.91 -10.18
CA HIS A 380 24.89 7.72 -9.32
C HIS A 380 25.20 6.25 -9.03
N LEU A 381 24.17 5.42 -8.90
CA LEU A 381 24.30 4.01 -8.55
C LEU A 381 24.06 3.11 -9.75
N GLY A 382 23.12 3.48 -10.63
CA GLY A 382 22.75 2.68 -11.80
C GLY A 382 21.36 2.04 -11.67
N ILE A 383 20.83 1.61 -12.81
CA ILE A 383 19.49 0.97 -12.87
C ILE A 383 19.54 -0.49 -12.39
N THR A 384 20.69 -1.17 -12.51
CA THR A 384 20.89 -2.54 -12.03
C THR A 384 20.87 -2.61 -10.51
N GLU A 385 21.46 -1.62 -9.85
CA GLU A 385 21.47 -1.44 -8.41
C GLU A 385 20.05 -1.20 -7.90
N MET A 386 19.22 -0.47 -8.66
CA MET A 386 17.81 -0.31 -8.34
C MET A 386 17.07 -1.64 -8.39
N GLN A 387 17.36 -2.51 -9.37
CA GLN A 387 16.81 -3.86 -9.41
C GLN A 387 17.19 -4.65 -8.14
N TYR A 388 18.47 -4.60 -7.76
CA TYR A 388 18.96 -5.28 -6.55
C TYR A 388 18.29 -4.76 -5.27
N VAL A 389 18.05 -3.44 -5.19
CA VAL A 389 17.25 -2.85 -4.09
C VAL A 389 15.86 -3.48 -4.04
N LEU A 390 15.16 -3.58 -5.18
CA LEU A 390 13.84 -4.17 -5.24
C LEU A 390 13.85 -5.67 -4.90
N ASP A 391 14.92 -6.41 -5.21
CA ASP A 391 15.10 -7.82 -4.81
C ASP A 391 15.23 -7.97 -3.30
N LEU A 392 16.16 -7.24 -2.68
CA LEU A 392 16.35 -7.26 -1.24
C LEU A 392 15.11 -6.79 -0.47
N MET A 393 14.41 -5.80 -1.02
CA MET A 393 13.11 -5.40 -0.49
C MET A 393 12.11 -6.53 -0.61
N ALA A 394 12.05 -7.26 -1.73
CA ALA A 394 11.13 -8.39 -1.89
C ALA A 394 11.38 -9.46 -0.79
N GLU A 395 12.63 -9.68 -0.40
CA GLU A 395 13.04 -10.60 0.68
C GLU A 395 12.67 -10.17 2.10
N GLY A 396 12.23 -8.92 2.30
CA GLY A 396 11.80 -8.44 3.62
C GLY A 396 12.57 -7.23 4.14
N LYS A 397 13.70 -6.86 3.50
CA LYS A 397 14.53 -5.75 3.99
C LYS A 397 13.85 -4.40 3.76
N GLY A 398 13.91 -3.53 4.77
CA GLY A 398 13.42 -2.15 4.64
C GLY A 398 14.33 -1.33 3.71
N PHE A 399 13.74 -0.44 2.91
CA PHE A 399 14.49 0.37 1.93
C PHE A 399 15.70 1.10 2.55
N ALA A 400 15.53 1.74 3.71
CA ALA A 400 16.61 2.49 4.36
C ALA A 400 17.81 1.58 4.75
N ALA A 401 17.53 0.35 5.20
CA ALA A 401 18.56 -0.63 5.52
C ALA A 401 19.29 -1.08 4.25
N VAL A 402 18.54 -1.33 3.16
CA VAL A 402 19.09 -1.71 1.86
C VAL A 402 19.99 -0.61 1.29
N ILE A 403 19.59 0.66 1.38
CA ILE A 403 20.44 1.79 0.96
C ILE A 403 21.73 1.84 1.77
N SER A 404 21.65 1.67 3.09
CA SER A 404 22.83 1.63 3.94
C SER A 404 23.77 0.48 3.60
N GLU A 405 23.23 -0.69 3.26
CA GLU A 405 24.00 -1.86 2.88
C GLU A 405 24.73 -1.65 1.54
N ILE A 406 24.06 -1.09 0.54
CA ILE A 406 24.61 -0.94 -0.82
C ILE A 406 25.57 0.25 -0.93
N THR A 407 25.25 1.36 -0.27
CA THR A 407 25.99 2.62 -0.46
C THR A 407 27.01 2.90 0.64
N GLY A 408 26.89 2.24 1.79
CA GLY A 408 27.62 2.59 3.01
C GLY A 408 27.12 3.87 3.70
N TYR A 409 26.18 4.60 3.10
CA TYR A 409 25.56 5.79 3.65
C TYR A 409 24.20 5.48 4.25
N SER A 410 23.89 6.09 5.38
CA SER A 410 22.53 6.10 5.91
C SER A 410 21.55 6.69 4.89
N PHE A 411 20.27 6.31 4.98
CA PHE A 411 19.27 6.89 4.09
C PHE A 411 19.10 8.41 4.26
N ALA A 412 19.37 8.94 5.47
CA ALA A 412 19.40 10.38 5.70
C ALA A 412 20.52 11.07 4.91
N GLU A 413 21.71 10.48 4.85
CA GLU A 413 22.83 10.98 4.05
C GLU A 413 22.51 10.90 2.55
N PHE A 414 21.90 9.81 2.07
CA PHE A 414 21.43 9.71 0.69
C PHE A 414 20.48 10.87 0.32
N GLN A 415 19.52 11.17 1.20
CA GLN A 415 18.57 12.27 0.98
C GLN A 415 19.25 13.64 0.96
N GLU A 416 20.25 13.85 1.82
CA GLU A 416 21.02 15.08 1.83
C GLU A 416 21.86 15.24 0.56
N ASN A 417 22.55 14.18 0.13
CA ASN A 417 23.35 14.20 -1.10
C ASN A 417 22.49 14.46 -2.34
N TRP A 418 21.31 13.84 -2.42
CA TRP A 418 20.31 14.13 -3.46
C TRP A 418 19.91 15.61 -3.49
N LYS A 419 19.53 16.18 -2.33
CA LYS A 419 19.14 17.59 -2.22
C LYS A 419 20.28 18.52 -2.62
N GLN A 420 21.52 18.25 -2.21
CA GLN A 420 22.69 19.05 -2.56
C GLN A 420 22.95 19.01 -4.06
N ALA A 421 22.93 17.82 -4.67
CA ALA A 421 23.14 17.67 -6.11
C ALA A 421 22.10 18.46 -6.94
N TYR A 422 20.83 18.46 -6.53
CA TYR A 422 19.78 19.21 -7.20
C TYR A 422 19.78 20.71 -6.88
N SER A 423 20.34 21.12 -5.74
CA SER A 423 20.54 22.54 -5.41
C SER A 423 21.62 23.20 -6.27
N GLN A 424 22.55 22.40 -6.83
CA GLN A 424 23.66 22.89 -7.65
C GLN A 424 23.37 22.90 -9.16
N LYS A 425 22.37 22.14 -9.63
CA LYS A 425 21.85 22.19 -11.02
C LYS A 425 21.08 23.48 -11.27
#